data_AF-A0A6V7M9W1-F1
#
_entry.id   AF-A0A6V7M9W1-F1
#
_cell.length_a   1.000
_cell.length_b   1.000
_cell.length_c   1.000
_cell.angle_alpha   90.00
_cell.angle_beta   90.00
_cell.angle_gamma   90.00
#
_symmetry.space_group_name_H-M   'P 1'
#
loop_
_entity.id
_entity.type
_entity.pdbx_description
1 polymer ?
#
loop_
_entity_poly.entity_id
_entity_poly.type
_entity_poly.pdbx_seq_one_letter_code
_entity_poly.pdbx_strand_id
1 'polypeptide(L)'
;MGPVDIGFIERCESWILESRFFPSKVGGKPAWLNLSHIPDAKSVECKTCGEPCVFLCQVYAPLSTDEAFHRTLFVFICKNYQCCRENYNGNIRVIRQQIGRSNEFYPFEPPKEEKDWRPDI
;
A
#
# COMPACT_ATOMS: atom_id res chain seq x y z
N MET A 1 7.44 -21.33 7.55
CA MET A 1 6.45 -20.58 6.75
C MET A 1 5.18 -20.50 7.57
N GLY A 2 4.65 -19.29 7.80
CA GLY A 2 3.37 -19.12 8.49
C GLY A 2 2.19 -19.51 7.60
N PRO A 3 0.95 -19.48 8.14
CA PRO A 3 -0.25 -19.65 7.34
C PRO A 3 -0.33 -18.61 6.22
N VAL A 4 -0.92 -18.98 5.08
CA VAL A 4 -1.18 -18.07 3.96
C VAL A 4 -2.53 -17.43 4.19
N ASP A 5 -2.55 -16.10 4.28
CA ASP A 5 -3.80 -15.34 4.32
C ASP A 5 -4.35 -15.15 2.90
N ILE A 6 -5.65 -15.40 2.75
CA ILE A 6 -6.39 -15.21 1.49
C ILE A 6 -7.52 -14.23 1.77
N GLY A 7 -7.65 -13.21 0.93
CA GLY A 7 -8.73 -12.23 1.00
C GLY A 7 -9.56 -12.21 -0.28
N PHE A 8 -10.80 -11.75 -0.16
CA PHE A 8 -11.67 -11.40 -1.28
C PHE A 8 -12.00 -9.90 -1.24
N ILE A 9 -12.41 -9.34 -2.38
CA ILE A 9 -12.77 -7.93 -2.46
C ILE A 9 -14.22 -7.78 -1.98
N GLU A 10 -14.42 -6.87 -1.04
CA GLU A 10 -15.74 -6.45 -0.56
C GLU A 10 -15.86 -4.93 -0.55
N ARG A 11 -17.10 -4.42 -0.66
CA ARG A 11 -17.37 -3.00 -0.43
C ARG A 11 -17.28 -2.70 1.06
N CYS A 12 -16.70 -1.56 1.40
CA CYS A 12 -16.61 -1.10 2.77
C CYS A 12 -16.77 0.42 2.82
N GLU A 13 -17.00 0.94 4.01
CA GLU A 13 -17.05 2.37 4.26
C GLU A 13 -15.68 3.00 4.05
N SER A 14 -15.63 4.20 3.46
CA SER A 14 -14.34 4.80 3.06
C SER A 14 -13.41 5.12 4.22
N TRP A 15 -13.94 5.32 5.44
CA TRP A 15 -13.14 5.66 6.62
C TRP A 15 -12.21 4.52 7.05
N ILE A 16 -12.57 3.25 6.80
CA ILE A 16 -11.68 2.11 7.12
C ILE A 16 -10.48 2.02 6.17
N LEU A 17 -10.50 2.77 5.06
CA LEU A 17 -9.47 2.78 4.02
C LEU A 17 -8.40 3.86 4.22
N GLU A 18 -8.44 4.56 5.36
CA GLU A 18 -7.45 5.55 5.80
C GLU A 18 -6.17 4.88 6.34
N SER A 19 -5.05 5.62 6.40
CA SER A 19 -3.72 5.05 6.65
C SER A 19 -3.59 4.47 8.06
N ARG A 20 -4.21 5.12 9.05
CA ARG A 20 -4.27 4.65 10.44
C ARG A 20 -4.87 3.27 10.67
N PHE A 21 -5.63 2.74 9.70
CA PHE A 21 -6.24 1.42 9.77
C PHE A 21 -5.45 0.33 9.03
N PHE A 22 -4.29 0.69 8.44
CA PHE A 22 -3.42 -0.24 7.72
C PHE A 22 -4.15 -1.15 6.70
N PRO A 23 -4.97 -0.57 5.79
CA PRO A 23 -5.88 -1.37 4.98
C PRO A 23 -5.14 -2.18 3.90
N SER A 24 -5.65 -3.36 3.61
CA SER A 24 -5.50 -4.00 2.30
C SER A 24 -6.66 -3.58 1.41
N LYS A 25 -6.40 -3.01 0.23
CA LYS A 25 -7.45 -2.48 -0.66
C LYS A 25 -7.07 -2.47 -2.13
N VAL A 26 -8.07 -2.39 -2.99
CA VAL A 26 -7.94 -2.30 -4.46
C VAL A 26 -8.52 -0.98 -4.94
N GLY A 27 -7.79 -0.26 -5.79
CA GLY A 27 -8.18 1.02 -6.34
C GLY A 27 -8.18 2.19 -5.33
N GLY A 28 -8.65 3.35 -5.80
CA GLY A 28 -8.63 4.59 -5.03
C GLY A 28 -7.24 5.22 -4.93
N LYS A 29 -6.98 5.95 -3.83
CA LYS A 29 -5.66 6.52 -3.52
C LYS A 29 -4.91 5.61 -2.53
N PRO A 30 -3.58 5.48 -2.63
CA PRO A 30 -2.79 4.78 -1.62
C PRO A 30 -3.05 5.33 -0.22
N ALA A 31 -3.19 4.46 0.77
CA ALA A 31 -3.13 4.80 2.18
C ALA A 31 -1.69 4.54 2.65
N TRP A 32 -0.86 5.59 2.58
CA TRP A 32 0.59 5.51 2.73
C TRP A 32 0.99 5.09 4.13
N LEU A 33 1.97 4.20 4.25
CA LEU A 33 2.44 3.74 5.55
C LEU A 33 3.45 4.73 6.14
N ASN A 34 4.44 5.17 5.37
CA ASN A 34 5.38 6.20 5.80
C ASN A 34 4.96 7.55 5.19
N LEU A 35 4.67 8.53 6.04
CA LEU A 35 4.13 9.84 5.64
C LEU A 35 5.23 10.87 5.33
N SER A 36 6.48 10.61 5.72
CA SER A 36 7.63 11.50 5.46
C SER A 36 8.21 11.36 4.05
N HIS A 37 8.07 10.18 3.44
CA HIS A 37 8.67 9.86 2.13
C HIS A 37 7.65 9.27 1.16
N ILE A 38 6.65 10.08 0.80
CA ILE A 38 5.64 9.69 -0.18
C ILE A 38 6.29 9.60 -1.57
N PRO A 39 6.15 8.47 -2.28
CA PRO A 39 6.71 8.30 -3.61
C PRO A 39 6.10 9.27 -4.63
N ASP A 40 6.93 9.85 -5.48
CA ASP A 40 6.51 10.72 -6.57
C ASP A 40 6.11 9.94 -7.84
N ALA A 41 5.63 10.63 -8.87
CA ALA A 41 5.25 9.99 -10.13
C ALA A 41 6.43 9.26 -10.79
N LYS A 42 7.66 9.78 -10.66
CA LYS A 42 8.88 9.20 -11.23
C LYS A 42 9.20 7.85 -10.62
N SER A 43 8.96 7.71 -9.32
CA SER A 43 9.19 6.47 -8.57
C SER A 43 8.34 5.30 -9.10
N VAL A 44 7.23 5.57 -9.78
CA VAL A 44 6.29 4.59 -10.34
C VAL A 44 6.17 4.63 -11.86
N GLU A 45 7.17 5.15 -12.57
CA GLU A 45 7.17 5.12 -14.05
C GLU A 45 7.21 3.70 -14.61
N CYS A 46 6.46 3.49 -15.67
CA CYS A 46 6.50 2.30 -16.49
C CYS A 46 7.86 2.21 -17.21
N LYS A 47 8.54 1.07 -17.10
CA LYS A 47 9.84 0.84 -17.75
C LYS A 47 9.75 0.67 -19.28
N THR A 48 8.54 0.65 -19.85
CA THR A 48 8.33 0.48 -21.29
C THR A 48 8.03 1.81 -21.98
N CYS A 49 7.05 2.56 -21.48
CA CYS A 49 6.64 3.82 -22.10
C CYS A 49 7.11 5.07 -21.34
N GLY A 50 7.67 4.94 -20.14
CA GLY A 50 8.07 6.07 -19.29
C GLY A 50 6.90 6.77 -18.59
N GLU A 51 5.66 6.46 -18.92
CA GLU A 51 4.49 7.08 -18.29
C GLU A 51 4.30 6.61 -16.84
N PRO A 52 3.84 7.47 -15.92
CA PRO A 52 3.51 7.09 -14.55
C PRO A 52 2.45 5.98 -14.48
N CYS A 53 2.74 4.92 -13.73
CA CYS A 53 1.76 3.88 -13.44
C CYS A 53 0.66 4.39 -12.50
N VAL A 54 -0.52 3.78 -12.58
CA VAL A 54 -1.65 4.07 -11.69
C VAL A 54 -1.70 3.08 -10.54
N PHE A 55 -2.23 3.51 -9.39
CA PHE A 55 -2.42 2.63 -8.24
C PHE A 55 -3.41 1.51 -8.57
N LEU A 56 -3.00 0.26 -8.35
CA LEU A 56 -3.82 -0.92 -8.54
C LEU A 56 -4.37 -1.41 -7.19
N CYS A 57 -3.48 -1.68 -6.24
CA CYS A 57 -3.86 -2.17 -4.91
C CYS A 57 -2.74 -1.94 -3.89
N GLN A 58 -3.08 -2.10 -2.62
CA GLN A 58 -2.11 -2.24 -1.53
C GLN A 58 -2.45 -3.46 -0.68
N VAL A 59 -1.41 -4.08 -0.13
CA VAL A 59 -1.52 -5.23 0.76
C VAL A 59 -0.73 -4.95 2.03
N TYR A 60 -1.44 -4.88 3.17
CA TYR A 60 -0.82 -4.88 4.47
C TYR A 60 -0.35 -6.29 4.80
N ALA A 61 0.95 -6.42 5.06
CA ALA A 61 1.63 -7.70 5.21
C ALA A 61 2.65 -7.59 6.36
N PRO A 62 2.22 -7.43 7.62
CA PRO A 62 3.11 -7.22 8.75
C PRO A 62 4.15 -8.34 8.91
N LEU A 63 5.27 -8.03 9.56
CA LEU A 63 6.28 -9.00 9.98
C LEU A 63 6.47 -8.95 11.49
N SER A 64 6.85 -10.07 12.09
CA SER A 64 7.22 -10.16 13.50
C SER A 64 8.63 -9.63 13.79
N THR A 65 9.08 -8.58 13.08
CA THR A 65 10.37 -7.92 13.28
C THR A 65 10.15 -6.45 13.63
N ASP A 66 11.05 -5.87 14.42
CA ASP A 66 10.83 -4.54 14.97
C ASP A 66 10.89 -3.45 13.89
N GLU A 67 11.68 -3.64 12.83
CA GLU A 67 11.85 -2.69 11.71
C GLU A 67 10.77 -2.83 10.63
N ALA A 68 9.91 -3.85 10.73
CA ALA A 68 8.87 -4.16 9.75
C ALA A 68 7.56 -4.61 10.37
N PHE A 69 7.33 -4.19 11.63
CA PHE A 69 6.11 -4.49 12.37
C PHE A 69 4.87 -4.10 11.54
N HIS A 70 4.91 -2.91 10.95
CA HIS A 70 4.04 -2.58 9.81
C HIS A 70 4.84 -2.68 8.52
N ARG A 71 4.30 -3.42 7.54
CA ARG A 71 4.84 -3.50 6.19
C ARG A 71 3.68 -3.51 5.21
N THR A 72 3.74 -2.63 4.21
CA THR A 72 2.73 -2.53 3.16
C THR A 72 3.40 -2.57 1.79
N LEU A 73 2.82 -3.34 0.89
CA LEU A 73 3.19 -3.37 -0.53
C LEU A 73 2.16 -2.56 -1.31
N PHE A 74 2.61 -1.55 -2.05
CA PHE A 74 1.78 -0.75 -2.95
C PHE A 74 2.10 -1.16 -4.38
N VAL A 75 1.08 -1.60 -5.12
CA VAL A 75 1.21 -2.09 -6.49
C VAL A 75 0.62 -1.06 -7.44
N PHE A 76 1.42 -0.70 -8.44
CA PHE A 76 1.07 0.22 -9.51
C PHE A 76 1.18 -0.49 -10.85
N ILE A 77 0.31 -0.16 -11.80
CA ILE A 77 0.27 -0.76 -13.12
C ILE A 77 0.13 0.31 -14.22
N CYS A 78 0.81 0.12 -15.34
CA CYS A 78 0.66 0.96 -16.52
C CYS A 78 -0.69 0.68 -17.19
N LYS A 79 -1.41 1.74 -17.57
CA LYS A 79 -2.70 1.62 -18.27
C LYS A 79 -2.55 1.31 -19.77
N ASN A 80 -1.36 1.49 -20.34
CA ASN A 80 -1.14 1.22 -21.76
C ASN A 80 -1.05 -0.29 -22.00
N TYR A 81 -2.05 -0.86 -22.68
CA TYR A 81 -2.12 -2.29 -22.96
C TYR A 81 -0.92 -2.80 -23.76
N GLN A 82 -0.26 -1.96 -24.58
CA GLN A 82 0.92 -2.33 -25.35
C GLN A 82 2.15 -2.59 -24.46
N CYS A 83 2.11 -2.12 -23.20
CA CYS A 83 3.13 -2.39 -22.19
C CYS A 83 2.88 -3.71 -21.44
N CYS A 84 1.66 -4.28 -21.53
CA CYS A 84 1.33 -5.60 -20.97
C CYS A 84 1.85 -6.69 -21.92
N ARG A 85 3.12 -7.08 -21.73
CA ARG A 85 3.80 -8.07 -22.57
C ARG A 85 4.01 -9.36 -21.80
N GLU A 86 3.95 -10.47 -22.51
CA GLU A 86 4.20 -11.79 -21.95
C GLU A 86 5.61 -11.88 -21.34
N ASN A 87 5.73 -12.47 -20.16
CA ASN A 87 7.00 -12.66 -19.43
C ASN A 87 7.82 -11.37 -19.21
N TYR A 88 7.16 -10.21 -19.15
CA TYR A 88 7.80 -8.93 -18.90
C TYR A 88 7.00 -8.08 -17.91
N ASN A 89 7.65 -7.58 -16.86
CA ASN A 89 7.01 -6.89 -15.74
C ASN A 89 7.25 -5.38 -15.70
N GLY A 90 7.81 -4.79 -16.76
CA GLY A 90 8.13 -3.35 -16.77
C GLY A 90 6.90 -2.43 -16.72
N ASN A 91 5.70 -2.97 -16.95
CA ASN A 91 4.43 -2.28 -16.75
C ASN A 91 3.94 -2.29 -15.29
N ILE A 92 4.60 -3.00 -14.38
CA ILE A 92 4.22 -3.09 -12.97
C ILE A 92 5.33 -2.49 -12.11
N ARG A 93 4.94 -1.64 -11.15
CA ARG A 93 5.84 -1.07 -10.14
C ARG A 93 5.33 -1.42 -8.76
N VAL A 94 6.20 -1.89 -7.89
CA VAL A 94 5.87 -2.20 -6.51
C VAL A 94 6.74 -1.35 -5.60
N ILE A 95 6.08 -0.66 -4.67
CA ILE A 95 6.74 0.09 -3.61
C ILE A 95 6.51 -0.65 -2.30
N ARG A 96 7.60 -0.86 -1.56
CA ARG A 96 7.55 -1.41 -0.21
C ARG A 96 7.82 -0.28 0.77
N GLN A 97 6.88 -0.05 1.68
CA GLN A 97 7.13 0.73 2.89
C GLN A 97 7.06 -0.20 4.09
N GLN A 98 7.88 0.08 5.08
CA GLN A 98 7.89 -0.60 6.35
C GLN A 98 8.33 0.39 7.43
N ILE A 99 7.71 0.26 8.60
CA ILE A 99 8.02 1.08 9.78
C ILE A 99 7.93 0.18 11.01
N GLY A 100 8.64 0.58 12.05
CA GLY A 100 8.59 -0.14 13.32
C GLY A 100 7.32 0.10 14.10
N ARG A 101 7.13 -0.70 15.15
CA ARG A 101 5.94 -0.57 16.01
C ARG A 101 5.91 0.79 16.71
N SER A 102 7.05 1.17 17.28
CA SER A 102 7.27 2.55 17.73
C SER A 102 7.73 3.37 16.53
N ASN A 103 6.93 4.36 16.13
CA ASN A 103 7.23 5.23 15.00
C ASN A 103 6.58 6.60 15.23
N GLU A 104 6.93 7.55 14.36
CA GLU A 104 6.44 8.92 14.47
C GLU A 104 5.05 9.14 13.88
N PHE A 105 4.44 8.17 13.20
CA PHE A 105 3.20 8.33 12.40
C PHE A 105 1.95 7.76 13.05
N TYR A 106 2.07 6.65 13.80
CA TYR A 106 0.94 5.90 14.34
C TYR A 106 1.14 5.59 15.82
N PRO A 107 0.04 5.48 16.59
CA PRO A 107 0.10 5.03 17.97
C PRO A 107 0.69 3.61 18.11
N PHE A 108 1.30 3.34 19.26
CA PHE A 108 1.80 2.01 19.61
C PHE A 108 0.68 0.97 19.83
N GLU A 109 -0.49 1.47 20.27
CA GLU A 109 -1.71 0.69 20.48
C GLU A 109 -2.57 0.65 19.22
N PRO A 110 -3.29 -0.46 18.97
CA PRO A 110 -4.07 -0.64 17.77
C PRO A 110 -5.21 0.40 17.62
N PRO A 111 -5.62 0.70 16.38
CA PRO A 111 -6.78 1.53 16.12
C PRO A 111 -8.06 0.94 16.70
N LYS A 112 -8.98 1.82 17.14
CA LYS A 112 -10.39 1.43 17.28
C LYS A 112 -11.07 1.66 15.94
N GLU A 113 -11.77 0.65 15.43
CA GLU A 113 -12.51 0.74 14.17
C GLU A 113 -13.78 1.59 14.31
N GLU A 114 -13.58 2.88 14.57
CA GLU A 114 -14.61 3.89 14.67
C GLU A 114 -14.28 5.02 13.69
N LYS A 115 -15.31 5.57 13.04
CA LYS A 115 -15.16 6.60 12.00
C LYS A 115 -14.32 7.81 12.47
N ASP A 116 -14.52 8.23 13.71
CA ASP A 116 -13.88 9.41 14.28
C ASP A 116 -12.67 9.06 15.18
N TRP A 117 -12.16 7.82 15.08
CA TRP A 117 -10.97 7.42 15.82
C TRP A 117 -9.73 8.08 15.22
N ARG A 118 -9.30 9.20 15.81
CA ARG A 118 -8.05 9.97 15.61
C ARG A 118 -7.65 10.25 14.14
N PRO A 119 -7.31 11.48 13.76
CA PRO A 119 -6.75 11.72 12.42
C PRO A 119 -5.41 10.98 12.24
N ASP A 120 -5.08 10.62 11.00
CA ASP A 120 -3.66 10.43 10.60
C ASP A 120 -2.91 11.73 10.98
N ILE A 121 -1.66 11.66 11.45
CA ILE A 121 -0.90 12.85 11.92
C ILE A 121 -1.06 14.07 11.02
#